data_AF-A0A950LLH2-F1
#
_entry.id   AF-A0A950LLH2-F1
#
_cell.length_a   1.000
_cell.length_b   1.000
_cell.length_c   1.000
_cell.angle_alpha   90.00
_cell.angle_beta   90.00
_cell.angle_gamma   90.00
#
_symmetry.space_group_name_H-M   'P 1'
#
loop_
_entity.id
_entity.type
_entity.pdbx_description
1 polymer ?
#
loop_
_entity_poly.entity_id
_entity_poly.type
_entity_poly.pdbx_seq_one_letter_code
_entity_poly.pdbx_strand_id
1 'polypeptide(L)'
;MQITVQFDQNLSSLPTGFVSAVDYVVSYYDRLFTNNVNLTISVGYGEIAGQTLQSGALGESLPALNGQAGYVALESYASVRNALLAQNAPGANTLPGSVPANAPSELVVTQAEAKALGLIANSGGIDGYVGFDAAPGIFDYSTTSTSANQYDFVAAVEHEFSEIMGRISGLDTASSYTPMDLYRYAAANARQFTTGAASYFSIDNGTSDLDNWNNFQTGNSGDLGDWAPSAGNDAYDDAENQGAFNALSAADVTLMNALGWTGAPPLQMTLSSDVFWLNGNGTLAAWTPSGPQQVTFDGAPAMPDASWNVAGIGDFNGDGSPDLLWRNANGTLVDWTMNGSQVMSSQDITLQGHAVSPDATWSIAGIGDFNGDGKSDILWRGSNGALIDWTMNGSQVSASQDLTLQGTQVSPDSSWSVAGVGDFDGNGKSDILWRDADGTLIDWSMNGSQITSSQEVTLGRSAAAPDSSWSIVGVGDFNGDGKSDILWRNTSGNLIDWTMNGSQIAAMQQVTMQGTPAMPDSSWQIAQIGDFNANGKADILWRNSDGALAEWAMNGAQITASQTTSLQGTSSTNWSPLAKPTDFI
;
A
#
# COMPACT_ATOMS: atom_id res chain seq x y z
N MET A 1 -18.73 -9.69 1.96
CA MET A 1 -20.13 -9.26 1.89
C MET A 1 -20.76 -9.78 0.61
N GLN A 2 -22.08 -9.76 0.47
CA GLN A 2 -22.76 -9.99 -0.80
C GLN A 2 -23.86 -8.95 -1.02
N ILE A 3 -23.64 -8.01 -1.94
CA ILE A 3 -24.65 -7.04 -2.37
C ILE A 3 -25.43 -7.62 -3.56
N THR A 4 -26.76 -7.54 -3.48
CA THR A 4 -27.68 -7.86 -4.59
C THR A 4 -28.42 -6.59 -5.00
N VAL A 5 -28.34 -6.24 -6.28
CA VAL A 5 -29.05 -5.07 -6.81
C VAL A 5 -30.40 -5.47 -7.42
N GLN A 6 -31.43 -4.68 -7.14
CA GLN A 6 -32.74 -4.75 -7.79
C GLN A 6 -33.01 -3.45 -8.55
N PHE A 7 -32.95 -3.52 -9.89
CA PHE A 7 -33.32 -2.37 -10.71
C PHE A 7 -34.85 -2.23 -10.76
N ASP A 8 -35.36 -1.05 -10.46
CA ASP A 8 -36.81 -0.73 -10.49
C ASP A 8 -37.36 -0.64 -11.93
N GLN A 9 -36.48 -0.36 -12.88
CA GLN A 9 -36.78 -0.16 -14.29
C GLN A 9 -36.46 -1.37 -15.15
N ASN A 10 -37.06 -1.39 -16.34
CA ASN A 10 -36.69 -2.35 -17.36
C ASN A 10 -35.24 -2.07 -17.79
N LEU A 11 -34.35 -3.06 -17.64
CA LEU A 11 -32.92 -2.92 -18.00
C LEU A 11 -32.70 -2.41 -19.43
N SER A 12 -33.64 -2.66 -20.35
CA SER A 12 -33.55 -2.20 -21.74
C SER A 12 -33.82 -0.70 -21.94
N SER A 13 -34.34 0.02 -20.94
CA SER A 13 -34.53 1.47 -20.98
C SER A 13 -33.40 2.27 -20.34
N LEU A 14 -32.44 1.61 -19.69
CA LEU A 14 -31.30 2.26 -19.03
C LEU A 14 -30.21 2.64 -20.05
N PRO A 15 -29.45 3.73 -19.81
CA PRO A 15 -28.32 4.10 -20.65
C PRO A 15 -27.26 3.00 -20.75
N THR A 16 -26.59 2.92 -21.90
CA THR A 16 -25.43 2.04 -22.08
C THR A 16 -24.34 2.42 -21.07
N GLY A 17 -23.91 1.47 -20.24
CA GLY A 17 -22.88 1.66 -19.22
C GLY A 17 -23.42 1.72 -17.79
N PHE A 18 -24.69 2.12 -17.59
CA PHE A 18 -25.29 2.29 -16.27
C PHE A 18 -25.20 1.02 -15.41
N VAL A 19 -25.74 -0.10 -15.92
CA VAL A 19 -25.74 -1.38 -15.18
C VAL A 19 -24.33 -1.86 -14.89
N SER A 20 -23.41 -1.75 -15.85
CA SER A 20 -22.03 -2.20 -15.67
C SER A 20 -21.26 -1.37 -14.64
N ALA A 21 -21.55 -0.07 -14.53
CA ALA A 21 -20.95 0.78 -13.51
C ALA A 21 -21.50 0.46 -12.12
N VAL A 22 -22.80 0.20 -12.00
CA VAL A 22 -23.38 -0.30 -10.73
C VAL A 22 -22.78 -1.65 -10.33
N ASP A 23 -22.69 -2.60 -11.28
CA ASP A 23 -22.11 -3.92 -11.04
C ASP A 23 -20.62 -3.84 -10.66
N TYR A 24 -19.89 -2.83 -11.18
CA TYR A 24 -18.51 -2.54 -10.80
C TYR A 24 -18.43 -2.18 -9.31
N VAL A 25 -19.24 -1.23 -8.84
CA VAL A 25 -19.27 -0.81 -7.43
C VAL A 25 -19.68 -1.96 -6.51
N VAL A 26 -20.71 -2.73 -6.89
CA VAL A 26 -21.10 -3.96 -6.17
C VAL A 26 -19.91 -4.90 -6.01
N SER A 27 -19.23 -5.21 -7.11
CA SER A 27 -18.07 -6.10 -7.11
C SER A 27 -16.88 -5.52 -6.34
N TYR A 28 -16.77 -4.19 -6.30
CA TYR A 28 -15.72 -3.50 -5.57
C TYR A 28 -15.99 -3.57 -4.06
N TYR A 29 -17.19 -3.19 -3.61
CA TYR A 29 -17.59 -3.22 -2.20
C TYR A 29 -17.63 -4.64 -1.63
N ASP A 30 -18.09 -5.64 -2.40
CA ASP A 30 -18.08 -7.05 -1.97
C ASP A 30 -16.66 -7.60 -1.74
N ARG A 31 -15.67 -7.07 -2.46
CA ARG A 31 -14.24 -7.39 -2.23
C ARG A 31 -13.64 -6.57 -1.10
N LEU A 32 -14.00 -5.30 -1.01
CA LEU A 32 -13.47 -4.35 -0.05
C LEU A 32 -13.91 -4.70 1.38
N PHE A 33 -15.17 -5.12 1.57
CA PHE A 33 -15.74 -5.45 2.89
C PHE A 33 -16.09 -6.94 3.02
N THR A 34 -15.58 -7.56 4.07
CA THR A 34 -15.64 -9.02 4.28
C THR A 34 -16.73 -9.46 5.25
N ASN A 35 -17.57 -8.55 5.76
CA ASN A 35 -18.71 -8.90 6.62
C ASN A 35 -19.55 -10.01 5.99
N ASN A 36 -19.96 -10.98 6.81
CA ASN A 36 -20.82 -12.08 6.39
C ASN A 36 -22.31 -11.66 6.40
N VAL A 37 -22.65 -10.69 5.56
CA VAL A 37 -24.00 -10.12 5.43
C VAL A 37 -24.46 -10.10 3.98
N ASN A 38 -25.77 -10.25 3.79
CA ASN A 38 -26.42 -10.11 2.50
C ASN A 38 -27.18 -8.79 2.47
N LEU A 39 -26.83 -7.94 1.52
CA LEU A 39 -27.50 -6.66 1.30
C LEU A 39 -28.33 -6.72 0.03
N THR A 40 -29.52 -6.15 0.06
CA THR A 40 -30.31 -5.90 -1.15
C THR A 40 -30.57 -4.42 -1.31
N ILE A 41 -30.05 -3.83 -2.39
CA ILE A 41 -30.21 -2.40 -2.69
C ILE A 41 -31.08 -2.26 -3.94
N SER A 42 -32.15 -1.49 -3.83
CA SER A 42 -32.98 -1.12 -4.98
C SER A 42 -32.34 0.08 -5.67
N VAL A 43 -32.13 -0.01 -6.99
CA VAL A 43 -31.47 1.04 -7.78
C VAL A 43 -32.44 1.62 -8.81
N GLY A 44 -32.61 2.94 -8.77
CA GLY A 44 -33.46 3.70 -9.67
C GLY A 44 -32.75 4.69 -10.57
N TYR A 45 -33.44 5.08 -11.64
CA TYR A 45 -32.95 6.01 -12.65
C TYR A 45 -33.99 7.09 -13.00
N GLY A 46 -33.82 8.29 -12.45
CA GLY A 46 -34.78 9.39 -12.46
C GLY A 46 -35.84 9.29 -11.36
N GLU A 47 -35.69 8.33 -10.46
CA GLU A 47 -36.59 8.08 -9.33
C GLU A 47 -35.84 7.41 -8.18
N ILE A 48 -36.40 7.52 -6.98
CA ILE A 48 -36.02 6.76 -5.79
C ILE A 48 -37.26 6.24 -5.07
N ALA A 49 -37.36 4.93 -4.87
CA ALA A 49 -38.48 4.27 -4.19
C ALA A 49 -39.87 4.66 -4.73
N GLY A 50 -39.98 4.87 -6.04
CA GLY A 50 -41.18 5.30 -6.77
C GLY A 50 -41.48 6.80 -6.70
N GLN A 51 -40.56 7.62 -6.18
CA GLN A 51 -40.68 9.07 -6.07
C GLN A 51 -39.68 9.77 -7.00
N THR A 52 -40.01 10.96 -7.49
CA THR A 52 -39.07 11.77 -8.28
C THR A 52 -37.96 12.31 -7.37
N LEU A 53 -36.72 12.27 -7.84
CA LEU A 53 -35.58 12.91 -7.19
C LEU A 53 -35.82 14.41 -7.00
N GLN A 54 -35.23 14.95 -5.95
CA GLN A 54 -35.12 16.37 -5.67
C GLN A 54 -34.41 17.09 -6.82
N SER A 55 -34.84 18.32 -7.06
CA SER A 55 -34.34 19.11 -8.18
C SER A 55 -32.86 19.43 -8.00
N GLY A 56 -32.02 18.84 -8.86
CA GLY A 56 -30.58 19.11 -8.92
C GLY A 56 -29.70 18.09 -8.18
N ALA A 57 -30.30 17.04 -7.60
CA ALA A 57 -29.57 15.93 -7.02
C ALA A 57 -28.97 15.02 -8.11
N LEU A 58 -27.71 14.62 -7.95
CA LEU A 58 -27.07 13.63 -8.82
C LEU A 58 -27.50 12.21 -8.43
N GLY A 59 -27.51 11.95 -7.14
CA GLY A 59 -28.05 10.76 -6.52
C GLY A 59 -28.86 11.11 -5.28
N GLU A 60 -29.66 10.15 -4.81
CA GLU A 60 -30.25 10.15 -3.48
C GLU A 60 -30.23 8.73 -2.91
N SER A 61 -30.19 8.63 -1.59
CA SER A 61 -30.34 7.39 -0.85
C SER A 61 -31.50 7.45 0.16
N LEU A 62 -32.13 6.30 0.39
CA LEU A 62 -33.15 6.09 1.40
C LEU A 62 -32.89 4.75 2.10
N PRO A 63 -32.39 4.74 3.35
CA PRO A 63 -32.32 3.53 4.15
C PRO A 63 -33.69 2.86 4.27
N ALA A 64 -33.70 1.54 4.35
CA ALA A 64 -34.93 0.78 4.54
C ALA A 64 -34.85 -0.12 5.78
N LEU A 65 -35.96 -0.25 6.49
CA LEU A 65 -36.12 -1.22 7.57
C LEU A 65 -37.28 -2.16 7.27
N ASN A 66 -37.01 -3.46 7.26
CA ASN A 66 -37.93 -4.53 6.86
C ASN A 66 -38.56 -4.28 5.47
N GLY A 67 -37.79 -3.71 4.55
CA GLY A 67 -38.23 -3.38 3.18
C GLY A 67 -39.10 -2.12 3.08
N GLN A 68 -39.20 -1.32 4.13
CA GLN A 68 -39.93 -0.04 4.10
C GLN A 68 -38.93 1.12 3.99
N ALA A 69 -39.00 1.87 2.88
CA ALA A 69 -38.12 3.01 2.58
C ALA A 69 -38.28 4.16 3.60
N GLY A 70 -37.16 4.80 3.95
CA GLY A 70 -37.09 5.92 4.88
C GLY A 70 -37.12 5.52 6.36
N TYR A 71 -36.88 4.23 6.67
CA TYR A 71 -36.86 3.72 8.04
C TYR A 71 -35.47 3.18 8.39
N VAL A 72 -35.11 3.35 9.65
CA VAL A 72 -33.82 2.99 10.25
C VAL A 72 -34.05 2.21 11.54
N ALA A 73 -33.07 1.40 11.94
CA ALA A 73 -33.09 0.75 13.24
C ALA A 73 -32.70 1.75 14.34
N LEU A 74 -33.21 1.51 15.55
CA LEU A 74 -32.81 2.22 16.76
C LEU A 74 -32.12 1.21 17.67
N GLU A 75 -30.83 1.42 17.91
CA GLU A 75 -29.99 0.50 18.68
C GLU A 75 -29.36 1.22 19.86
N SER A 76 -29.29 0.57 21.02
CA SER A 76 -28.71 1.21 22.20
C SER A 76 -27.23 1.54 21.95
N TYR A 77 -26.77 2.70 22.44
CA TYR A 77 -25.35 3.09 22.36
C TYR A 77 -24.42 1.98 22.87
N ALA A 78 -24.80 1.33 23.96
CA ALA A 78 -24.02 0.25 24.56
C ALA A 78 -23.91 -0.97 23.64
N SER A 79 -24.99 -1.34 22.95
CA SER A 79 -24.99 -2.45 21.98
C SER A 79 -24.07 -2.14 20.80
N VAL A 80 -24.23 -0.97 20.19
CA VAL A 80 -23.41 -0.52 19.03
C VAL A 80 -21.94 -0.47 19.41
N ARG A 81 -21.60 0.21 20.52
CA ARG A 81 -20.21 0.29 21.00
C ARG A 81 -19.60 -1.08 21.27
N ASN A 82 -20.36 -1.99 21.90
CA ASN A 82 -19.86 -3.33 22.17
C ASN A 82 -19.67 -4.15 20.89
N ALA A 83 -20.53 -3.99 19.88
CA ALA A 83 -20.38 -4.63 18.58
C ALA A 83 -19.13 -4.12 17.85
N LEU A 84 -18.94 -2.79 17.78
CA LEU A 84 -17.75 -2.16 17.19
C LEU A 84 -16.46 -2.63 17.87
N LEU A 85 -16.44 -2.69 19.21
CA LEU A 85 -15.32 -3.24 19.97
C LEU A 85 -15.08 -4.72 19.68
N ALA A 86 -16.13 -5.53 19.59
CA ALA A 86 -16.02 -6.95 19.30
C ALA A 86 -15.46 -7.23 17.90
N GLN A 87 -15.69 -6.32 16.95
CA GLN A 87 -15.15 -6.38 15.60
C GLN A 87 -13.78 -5.73 15.46
N ASN A 88 -13.22 -5.16 16.53
CA ASN A 88 -12.00 -4.34 16.50
C ASN A 88 -12.08 -3.19 15.47
N ALA A 89 -13.26 -2.58 15.33
CA ALA A 89 -13.44 -1.44 14.42
C ALA A 89 -12.48 -0.29 14.80
N PRO A 90 -11.82 0.36 13.82
CA PRO A 90 -10.95 1.50 14.06
C PRO A 90 -11.61 2.58 14.93
N GLY A 91 -10.91 3.01 15.96
CA GLY A 91 -11.38 4.04 16.89
C GLY A 91 -12.47 3.61 17.87
N ALA A 92 -12.99 2.38 17.81
CA ALA A 92 -14.00 1.88 18.75
C ALA A 92 -13.56 1.96 20.23
N ASN A 93 -12.25 1.80 20.49
CA ASN A 93 -11.65 1.94 21.82
C ASN A 93 -11.63 3.39 22.34
N THR A 94 -11.74 4.39 21.46
CA THR A 94 -11.84 5.82 21.81
C THR A 94 -13.28 6.26 22.11
N LEU A 95 -14.27 5.39 21.83
CA LEU A 95 -15.67 5.67 22.12
C LEU A 95 -15.91 5.68 23.65
N PRO A 96 -16.56 6.73 24.19
CA PRO A 96 -16.85 6.86 25.61
C PRO A 96 -17.49 5.60 26.23
N GLY A 97 -17.11 5.24 27.46
CA GLY A 97 -17.69 4.07 28.15
C GLY A 97 -19.18 4.20 28.49
N SER A 98 -19.73 5.42 28.38
CA SER A 98 -21.13 5.75 28.59
C SER A 98 -21.58 6.75 27.53
N VAL A 99 -22.89 6.80 27.28
CA VAL A 99 -23.52 7.77 26.37
C VAL A 99 -22.95 9.18 26.63
N PRO A 100 -22.42 9.89 25.61
CA PRO A 100 -22.00 11.28 25.75
C PRO A 100 -23.12 12.12 26.36
N ALA A 101 -22.79 13.13 27.19
CA ALA A 101 -23.79 13.89 27.95
C ALA A 101 -24.90 14.56 27.09
N ASN A 102 -24.67 14.70 25.78
CA ASN A 102 -25.60 15.29 24.82
C ASN A 102 -26.16 14.29 23.80
N ALA A 103 -25.76 13.01 23.87
CA ALA A 103 -26.24 11.97 22.95
C ALA A 103 -27.45 11.21 23.53
N PRO A 104 -28.41 10.80 22.70
CA PRO A 104 -29.53 9.95 23.09
C PRO A 104 -29.04 8.56 23.51
N SER A 105 -29.86 7.86 24.30
CA SER A 105 -29.55 6.48 24.74
C SER A 105 -29.55 5.46 23.59
N GLU A 106 -30.14 5.83 22.45
CA GLU A 106 -30.27 5.03 21.23
C GLU A 106 -29.65 5.80 20.07
N LEU A 107 -28.96 5.08 19.19
CA LEU A 107 -28.40 5.58 17.94
C LEU A 107 -29.30 5.16 16.78
N VAL A 108 -29.36 6.02 15.76
CA VAL A 108 -29.90 5.69 14.45
C VAL A 108 -28.87 4.86 13.71
N VAL A 109 -29.27 3.68 13.26
CA VAL A 109 -28.39 2.71 12.56
C VAL A 109 -29.16 2.22 11.33
N THR A 110 -28.55 2.22 10.15
CA THR A 110 -29.22 1.67 8.97
C THR A 110 -29.39 0.16 9.11
N GLN A 111 -30.34 -0.45 8.39
CA GLN A 111 -30.51 -1.91 8.46
C GLN A 111 -29.23 -2.64 8.02
N ALA A 112 -28.54 -2.13 6.99
CA ALA A 112 -27.30 -2.72 6.51
C ALA A 112 -26.20 -2.66 7.60
N GLU A 113 -26.01 -1.50 8.24
CA GLU A 113 -25.03 -1.33 9.33
C GLU A 113 -25.39 -2.22 10.54
N ALA A 114 -26.67 -2.26 10.93
CA ALA A 114 -27.12 -3.10 12.04
C ALA A 114 -26.90 -4.60 11.77
N LYS A 115 -27.06 -5.05 10.51
CA LYS A 115 -26.69 -6.41 10.09
C LYS A 115 -25.18 -6.62 10.19
N ALA A 116 -24.38 -5.66 9.69
CA ALA A 116 -22.92 -5.73 9.71
C ALA A 116 -22.36 -5.84 11.13
N LEU A 117 -22.96 -5.11 12.08
CA LEU A 117 -22.66 -5.14 13.51
C LEU A 117 -23.20 -6.38 14.23
N GLY A 118 -24.02 -7.20 13.56
CA GLY A 118 -24.66 -8.37 14.16
C GLY A 118 -25.71 -8.03 15.23
N LEU A 119 -26.24 -6.80 15.20
CA LEU A 119 -27.28 -6.31 16.12
C LEU A 119 -28.66 -6.83 15.75
N ILE A 120 -28.90 -7.01 14.45
CA ILE A 120 -30.11 -7.63 13.91
C ILE A 120 -29.76 -8.86 13.05
N ALA A 121 -30.75 -9.70 12.79
CA ALA A 121 -30.56 -10.89 11.97
C ALA A 121 -30.23 -10.52 10.51
N ASN A 122 -29.39 -11.34 9.87
CA ASN A 122 -29.14 -11.28 8.42
C ASN A 122 -30.35 -11.83 7.64
N SER A 123 -31.47 -11.12 7.69
CA SER A 123 -32.72 -11.47 7.01
C SER A 123 -32.78 -10.91 5.58
N GLY A 124 -33.54 -11.58 4.71
CA GLY A 124 -33.83 -11.09 3.36
C GLY A 124 -34.84 -9.93 3.36
N GLY A 125 -34.67 -8.98 2.44
CA GLY A 125 -35.47 -7.76 2.30
C GLY A 125 -34.61 -6.63 1.76
N ILE A 126 -35.22 -5.58 1.23
CA ILE A 126 -34.50 -4.39 0.75
C ILE A 126 -33.91 -3.65 1.96
N ASP A 127 -32.60 -3.40 1.92
CA ASP A 127 -31.81 -2.68 2.93
C ASP A 127 -31.75 -1.16 2.65
N GLY A 128 -31.96 -0.78 1.40
CA GLY A 128 -32.02 0.62 0.99
C GLY A 128 -32.45 0.79 -0.46
N TYR A 129 -32.83 2.02 -0.78
CA TYR A 129 -33.15 2.48 -2.12
C TYR A 129 -32.16 3.57 -2.47
N VAL A 130 -31.63 3.53 -3.69
CA VAL A 130 -30.85 4.62 -4.24
C VAL A 130 -31.42 4.99 -5.60
N GLY A 131 -31.33 6.26 -5.99
CA GLY A 131 -31.81 6.75 -7.27
C GLY A 131 -30.85 7.76 -7.86
N PHE A 132 -30.66 7.73 -9.19
CA PHE A 132 -29.72 8.61 -9.88
C PHE A 132 -30.40 9.45 -10.95
N ASP A 133 -29.94 10.69 -11.19
CA ASP A 133 -30.53 11.58 -12.20
C ASP A 133 -30.57 10.92 -13.59
N ALA A 134 -31.68 11.15 -14.31
CA ALA A 134 -31.94 10.63 -15.64
C ALA A 134 -31.73 11.66 -16.77
N ALA A 135 -31.20 12.85 -16.47
CA ALA A 135 -30.93 13.89 -17.44
C ALA A 135 -30.00 13.38 -18.57
N PRO A 136 -30.35 13.57 -19.85
CA PRO A 136 -29.55 13.02 -20.95
C PRO A 136 -28.10 13.52 -20.94
N GLY A 137 -27.16 12.57 -20.85
CA GLY A 137 -25.72 12.87 -20.91
C GLY A 137 -25.13 13.42 -19.61
N ILE A 138 -25.85 13.38 -18.49
CA ILE A 138 -25.36 13.91 -17.21
C ILE A 138 -24.16 13.12 -16.64
N PHE A 139 -24.13 11.81 -16.86
CA PHE A 139 -23.16 10.88 -16.29
C PHE A 139 -22.20 10.29 -17.32
N ASP A 140 -20.94 10.14 -16.93
CA ASP A 140 -19.97 9.22 -17.53
C ASP A 140 -20.00 7.90 -16.76
N TYR A 141 -20.07 6.78 -17.48
CA TYR A 141 -20.18 5.43 -16.91
C TYR A 141 -18.85 4.66 -16.90
N SER A 142 -17.76 5.31 -17.30
CA SER A 142 -16.43 4.72 -17.26
C SER A 142 -15.96 4.48 -15.83
N THR A 143 -15.26 3.37 -15.59
CA THR A 143 -14.72 3.01 -14.27
C THR A 143 -13.31 3.53 -14.03
N THR A 144 -12.77 4.35 -14.96
CA THR A 144 -11.36 4.78 -14.93
C THR A 144 -11.13 6.25 -15.29
N SER A 145 -12.18 6.99 -15.66
CA SER A 145 -12.06 8.38 -16.10
C SER A 145 -13.42 9.05 -16.27
N THR A 146 -13.49 10.37 -16.09
CA THR A 146 -14.72 11.14 -16.32
C THR A 146 -14.57 12.14 -17.47
N SER A 147 -15.54 12.17 -18.37
CA SER A 147 -15.60 13.14 -19.47
C SER A 147 -15.84 14.56 -18.98
N ALA A 148 -15.19 15.54 -19.60
CA ALA A 148 -15.12 16.94 -19.13
C ALA A 148 -16.46 17.67 -18.85
N ASN A 149 -17.59 17.18 -19.36
CA ASN A 149 -18.92 17.80 -19.14
C ASN A 149 -19.93 16.84 -18.51
N GLN A 150 -19.44 15.75 -17.89
CA GLN A 150 -20.25 14.73 -17.25
C GLN A 150 -19.76 14.52 -15.81
N TYR A 151 -20.62 14.01 -14.95
CA TYR A 151 -20.27 13.60 -13.58
C TYR A 151 -19.81 12.14 -13.55
N ASP A 152 -19.08 11.77 -12.51
CA ASP A 152 -18.55 10.43 -12.33
C ASP A 152 -19.65 9.52 -11.76
N PHE A 153 -20.25 8.69 -12.59
CA PHE A 153 -21.34 7.84 -12.13
C PHE A 153 -20.88 6.76 -11.15
N VAL A 154 -19.63 6.32 -11.23
CA VAL A 154 -19.11 5.31 -10.29
C VAL A 154 -19.02 5.92 -8.90
N ALA A 155 -18.51 7.16 -8.80
CA ALA A 155 -18.45 7.92 -7.56
C ALA A 155 -19.85 8.13 -6.95
N ALA A 156 -20.82 8.57 -7.77
CA ALA A 156 -22.20 8.72 -7.32
C ALA A 156 -22.76 7.41 -6.76
N VAL A 157 -22.51 6.27 -7.41
CA VAL A 157 -22.98 4.96 -6.91
C VAL A 157 -22.27 4.57 -5.61
N GLU A 158 -20.95 4.79 -5.51
CA GLU A 158 -20.16 4.55 -4.29
C GLU A 158 -20.69 5.39 -3.11
N HIS A 159 -20.98 6.66 -3.37
CA HIS A 159 -21.58 7.60 -2.44
C HIS A 159 -22.92 7.07 -1.90
N GLU A 160 -23.91 6.89 -2.76
CA GLU A 160 -25.27 6.52 -2.33
C GLU A 160 -25.32 5.13 -1.67
N PHE A 161 -24.48 4.18 -2.13
CA PHE A 161 -24.40 2.86 -1.50
C PHE A 161 -23.81 2.94 -0.10
N SER A 162 -22.80 3.79 0.12
CA SER A 162 -22.17 3.96 1.43
C SER A 162 -23.16 4.50 2.48
N GLU A 163 -24.10 5.35 2.06
CA GLU A 163 -25.15 5.89 2.93
C GLU A 163 -26.13 4.80 3.37
N ILE A 164 -26.56 3.94 2.44
CA ILE A 164 -27.35 2.75 2.79
C ILE A 164 -26.58 1.88 3.80
N MET A 165 -25.27 1.80 3.65
CA MET A 165 -24.37 1.09 4.54
C MET A 165 -24.11 1.81 5.87
N GLY A 166 -24.63 3.01 6.12
CA GLY A 166 -24.55 3.69 7.42
C GLY A 166 -23.69 4.95 7.45
N ARG A 167 -23.12 5.36 6.30
CA ARG A 167 -22.45 6.66 6.14
C ARG A 167 -23.49 7.79 6.10
N ILE A 168 -24.18 8.02 7.21
CA ILE A 168 -25.19 9.07 7.37
C ILE A 168 -24.97 9.82 8.70
N SER A 169 -25.19 11.13 8.73
CA SER A 169 -25.22 11.93 9.97
C SER A 169 -26.66 12.09 10.49
N GLY A 170 -26.84 12.03 11.81
CA GLY A 170 -28.11 12.34 12.47
C GLY A 170 -28.21 13.78 12.99
N LEU A 171 -27.13 14.56 12.92
CA LEU A 171 -27.00 15.81 13.68
C LEU A 171 -27.93 16.95 13.22
N ASP A 172 -28.43 16.92 12.00
CA ASP A 172 -29.40 17.88 11.46
C ASP A 172 -30.87 17.46 11.68
N THR A 173 -31.13 16.21 12.07
CA THR A 173 -32.47 15.67 12.28
C THR A 173 -32.75 15.43 13.77
N ALA A 174 -33.48 16.36 14.39
CA ALA A 174 -34.11 16.19 15.71
C ALA A 174 -33.19 15.67 16.85
N SER A 175 -31.90 16.03 16.86
CA SER A 175 -30.91 15.56 17.85
C SER A 175 -30.74 14.03 17.87
N SER A 176 -30.90 13.40 16.71
CA SER A 176 -30.54 11.99 16.48
C SER A 176 -29.03 11.88 16.29
N TYR A 177 -28.47 10.73 16.62
CA TYR A 177 -27.03 10.47 16.45
C TYR A 177 -26.86 9.13 15.77
N THR A 178 -25.93 9.06 14.84
CA THR A 178 -25.49 7.83 14.19
C THR A 178 -24.14 7.40 14.74
N PRO A 179 -23.67 6.17 14.46
CA PRO A 179 -22.31 5.76 14.81
C PRO A 179 -21.24 6.67 14.17
N MET A 180 -21.48 7.19 12.97
CA MET A 180 -20.61 8.14 12.26
C MET A 180 -20.38 9.43 13.04
N ASP A 181 -21.44 10.01 13.60
CA ASP A 181 -21.36 11.25 14.39
C ASP A 181 -20.42 11.11 15.60
N LEU A 182 -20.24 9.90 16.10
CA LEU A 182 -19.36 9.62 17.23
C LEU A 182 -17.88 9.82 16.89
N TYR A 183 -17.49 9.90 15.61
CA TYR A 183 -16.10 10.08 15.17
C TYR A 183 -15.77 11.51 14.71
N ARG A 184 -16.65 12.47 15.02
CA ARG A 184 -16.51 13.89 14.67
C ARG A 184 -15.79 14.68 15.76
N TYR A 185 -14.72 15.40 15.42
CA TYR A 185 -13.89 16.17 16.37
C TYR A 185 -13.64 17.61 15.89
N ALA A 186 -13.42 18.51 16.84
CA ALA A 186 -12.94 19.87 16.60
C ALA A 186 -11.48 20.08 17.04
N ALA A 187 -10.97 19.21 17.90
CA ALA A 187 -9.57 19.16 18.36
C ALA A 187 -9.31 17.81 19.07
N ALA A 188 -8.04 17.55 19.39
CA ALA A 188 -7.66 16.40 20.23
C ALA A 188 -8.45 16.39 21.55
N ASN A 189 -9.08 15.25 21.82
CA ASN A 189 -9.97 14.96 22.95
C ASN A 189 -11.25 15.82 22.98
N ALA A 190 -11.64 16.48 21.88
CA ALA A 190 -12.79 17.36 21.81
C ALA A 190 -13.73 16.99 20.63
N ARG A 191 -14.79 16.24 20.94
CA ARG A 191 -15.83 15.86 19.97
C ARG A 191 -16.69 17.05 19.56
N GLN A 192 -17.16 17.05 18.32
CA GLN A 192 -17.99 18.11 17.75
C GLN A 192 -19.36 17.58 17.33
N PHE A 193 -20.36 17.79 18.18
CA PHE A 193 -21.75 17.37 17.94
C PHE A 193 -22.68 18.52 17.54
N THR A 194 -22.12 19.70 17.27
CA THR A 194 -22.91 20.86 16.82
C THR A 194 -22.72 21.02 15.31
N THR A 195 -23.82 21.18 14.58
CA THR A 195 -23.83 21.52 13.15
C THR A 195 -23.33 22.96 12.95
N GLY A 196 -22.80 23.29 11.77
CA GLY A 196 -22.28 24.64 11.49
C GLY A 196 -20.89 24.95 12.04
N ALA A 197 -20.33 24.14 12.93
CA ALA A 197 -18.96 24.29 13.42
C ALA A 197 -17.99 23.42 12.60
N ALA A 198 -16.75 23.92 12.40
CA ALA A 198 -15.69 23.15 11.76
C ALA A 198 -15.40 21.86 12.53
N SER A 199 -15.21 20.78 11.78
CA SER A 199 -14.91 19.47 12.34
C SER A 199 -14.30 18.53 11.31
N TYR A 200 -13.62 17.50 11.82
CA TYR A 200 -12.97 16.46 11.05
C TYR A 200 -13.26 15.06 11.59
N PHE A 201 -13.04 14.06 10.74
CA PHE A 201 -13.09 12.64 11.05
C PHE A 201 -11.79 12.21 11.73
N SER A 202 -11.92 11.42 12.80
CA SER A 202 -10.78 10.87 13.51
C SER A 202 -11.12 9.58 14.25
N ILE A 203 -10.16 8.66 14.30
CA ILE A 203 -10.25 7.39 15.02
C ILE A 203 -9.34 7.32 16.26
N ASP A 204 -8.60 8.39 16.57
CA ASP A 204 -7.56 8.40 17.61
C ASP A 204 -7.78 9.51 18.65
N ASN A 205 -9.04 9.68 19.04
CA ASN A 205 -9.50 10.72 19.95
C ASN A 205 -9.23 12.14 19.44
N GLY A 206 -9.28 12.37 18.13
CA GLY A 206 -9.11 13.69 17.51
C GLY A 206 -7.66 14.11 17.36
N THR A 207 -6.70 13.18 17.48
CA THR A 207 -5.27 13.51 17.37
C THR A 207 -4.88 13.70 15.90
N SER A 208 -5.39 12.83 15.03
CA SER A 208 -5.23 12.91 13.58
C SER A 208 -6.51 13.45 12.93
N ASP A 209 -6.33 14.35 11.98
CA ASP A 209 -7.34 14.78 11.01
C ASP A 209 -7.23 13.87 9.79
N LEU A 210 -8.20 12.96 9.62
CA LEU A 210 -8.22 12.03 8.49
C LEU A 210 -8.94 12.61 7.28
N ASP A 211 -10.01 13.37 7.52
CA ASP A 211 -10.61 14.27 6.54
C ASP A 211 -11.61 15.23 7.21
N ASN A 212 -11.96 16.32 6.53
CA ASN A 212 -12.82 17.37 7.04
C ASN A 212 -14.28 17.14 6.62
N TRP A 213 -15.20 17.21 7.57
CA TRP A 213 -16.64 17.12 7.28
C TRP A 213 -17.14 18.43 6.66
N ASN A 214 -18.06 18.32 5.71
CA ASN A 214 -18.96 19.40 5.39
C ASN A 214 -19.84 19.69 6.63
N ASN A 215 -20.14 20.96 6.88
CA ASN A 215 -20.78 21.38 8.14
C ASN A 215 -21.95 22.33 7.93
N PHE A 216 -22.53 22.38 6.73
CA PHE A 216 -23.54 23.37 6.32
C PHE A 216 -23.17 24.83 6.63
N GLN A 217 -21.88 25.16 6.67
CA GLN A 217 -21.49 26.58 6.67
C GLN A 217 -21.90 27.18 5.32
N THR A 218 -22.37 28.43 5.33
CA THR A 218 -22.95 29.12 4.17
C THR A 218 -22.15 28.88 2.88
N GLY A 219 -22.69 28.12 1.94
CA GLY A 219 -22.08 27.85 0.64
C GLY A 219 -22.00 26.37 0.22
N ASN A 220 -22.18 25.42 1.14
CA ASN A 220 -22.15 23.98 0.86
C ASN A 220 -23.54 23.43 0.49
N SER A 221 -23.60 22.47 -0.45
CA SER A 221 -24.84 21.95 -1.05
C SER A 221 -25.10 20.45 -0.86
N GLY A 222 -24.17 19.68 -0.27
CA GLY A 222 -24.34 18.24 0.00
C GLY A 222 -24.88 17.91 1.38
N ASP A 223 -25.03 16.62 1.67
CA ASP A 223 -25.64 16.09 2.89
C ASP A 223 -24.69 16.22 4.08
N LEU A 224 -25.23 16.40 5.29
CA LEU A 224 -24.39 16.60 6.46
C LEU A 224 -23.53 15.37 6.73
N GLY A 225 -22.23 15.58 6.88
CA GLY A 225 -21.29 14.49 7.10
C GLY A 225 -20.68 13.95 5.82
N ASP A 226 -20.92 14.56 4.66
CA ASP A 226 -20.04 14.37 3.51
C ASP A 226 -18.68 15.02 3.76
N TRP A 227 -17.69 14.70 2.92
CA TRP A 227 -16.45 15.44 2.96
C TRP A 227 -16.65 16.87 2.49
N ALA A 228 -15.92 17.78 3.12
CA ALA A 228 -15.85 19.15 2.67
C ALA A 228 -15.05 19.22 1.37
N PRO A 229 -15.25 20.25 0.53
CA PRO A 229 -14.52 20.43 -0.74
C PRO A 229 -12.98 20.48 -0.63
N SER A 230 -12.44 20.50 0.59
CA SER A 230 -11.01 20.36 0.85
C SER A 230 -10.45 18.95 0.62
N ALA A 231 -11.28 17.90 0.60
CA ALA A 231 -10.84 16.53 0.34
C ALA A 231 -10.38 16.34 -1.11
N GLY A 232 -10.93 17.14 -2.04
CA GLY A 232 -10.45 17.25 -3.41
C GLY A 232 -11.45 16.69 -4.41
N ASN A 233 -11.08 15.61 -5.09
CA ASN A 233 -11.97 14.85 -5.95
C ASN A 233 -12.16 13.49 -5.29
N ASP A 234 -13.18 13.36 -4.46
CA ASP A 234 -13.44 12.18 -3.63
C ASP A 234 -14.89 11.70 -3.80
N ALA A 235 -15.12 10.39 -3.74
CA ALA A 235 -16.45 9.83 -3.93
C ALA A 235 -17.43 10.19 -2.81
N TYR A 236 -16.94 10.52 -1.61
CA TYR A 236 -17.75 10.91 -0.45
C TYR A 236 -17.82 12.44 -0.26
N ASP A 237 -17.38 13.22 -1.25
CA ASP A 237 -17.49 14.68 -1.27
C ASP A 237 -18.93 15.19 -1.27
N ASP A 238 -19.15 16.37 -0.71
CA ASP A 238 -20.45 17.05 -0.65
C ASP A 238 -20.96 17.58 -2.00
N ALA A 239 -20.11 17.55 -3.03
CA ALA A 239 -20.48 17.88 -4.39
C ALA A 239 -19.45 17.33 -5.38
N GLU A 240 -19.93 16.68 -6.44
CA GLU A 240 -19.08 16.34 -7.58
C GLU A 240 -18.91 17.52 -8.55
N ASN A 241 -17.74 17.57 -9.19
CA ASN A 241 -17.46 18.50 -10.29
C ASN A 241 -17.50 17.77 -11.64
N GLN A 242 -18.09 18.40 -12.67
CA GLN A 242 -18.07 17.83 -14.02
C GLN A 242 -16.62 17.65 -14.53
N GLY A 243 -16.34 16.49 -15.11
CA GLY A 243 -15.01 16.13 -15.59
C GLY A 243 -14.01 15.72 -14.51
N ALA A 244 -14.40 15.73 -13.24
CA ALA A 244 -13.62 15.14 -12.16
C ALA A 244 -13.87 13.63 -12.10
N PHE A 245 -12.79 12.86 -11.97
CA PHE A 245 -12.86 11.47 -11.56
C PHE A 245 -12.66 11.43 -10.05
N ASN A 246 -13.63 10.86 -9.33
CA ASN A 246 -13.73 10.93 -7.87
C ASN A 246 -13.64 9.50 -7.32
N ALA A 247 -12.43 9.08 -6.93
CA ALA A 247 -12.20 7.73 -6.43
C ALA A 247 -12.31 7.69 -4.90
N LEU A 248 -12.63 6.52 -4.34
CA LEU A 248 -12.55 6.32 -2.89
C LEU A 248 -11.14 6.56 -2.35
N SER A 249 -11.03 7.35 -1.30
CA SER A 249 -9.80 7.58 -0.55
C SER A 249 -9.57 6.56 0.57
N ALA A 250 -8.40 6.64 1.21
CA ALA A 250 -8.13 5.87 2.41
C ALA A 250 -9.00 6.32 3.61
N ALA A 251 -9.43 7.58 3.62
CA ALA A 251 -10.32 8.12 4.65
C ALA A 251 -11.70 7.46 4.56
N ASP A 252 -12.22 7.26 3.36
CA ASP A 252 -13.50 6.58 3.09
C ASP A 252 -13.54 5.17 3.65
N VAL A 253 -12.53 4.37 3.29
CA VAL A 253 -12.42 2.99 3.74
C VAL A 253 -12.26 2.95 5.27
N THR A 254 -11.48 3.87 5.84
CA THR A 254 -11.29 3.96 7.29
C THR A 254 -12.59 4.33 8.01
N LEU A 255 -13.38 5.24 7.43
CA LEU A 255 -14.70 5.61 7.93
C LEU A 255 -15.64 4.41 7.93
N MET A 256 -15.79 3.72 6.80
CA MET A 256 -16.64 2.53 6.72
C MET A 256 -16.20 1.43 7.70
N ASN A 257 -14.89 1.23 7.87
CA ASN A 257 -14.34 0.33 8.89
C ASN A 257 -14.72 0.75 10.32
N ALA A 258 -14.66 2.05 10.63
CA ALA A 258 -15.05 2.58 11.93
C ALA A 258 -16.54 2.42 12.25
N LEU A 259 -17.38 2.26 11.22
CA LEU A 259 -18.82 1.94 11.30
C LEU A 259 -19.11 0.43 11.42
N GLY A 260 -18.08 -0.42 11.37
CA GLY A 260 -18.23 -1.87 11.52
C GLY A 260 -18.32 -2.65 10.21
N TRP A 261 -18.06 -2.00 9.07
CA TRP A 261 -17.78 -2.74 7.84
C TRP A 261 -16.35 -3.24 7.92
N THR A 262 -16.17 -4.49 8.34
CA THR A 262 -14.85 -5.11 8.40
C THR A 262 -14.29 -5.14 6.98
N GLY A 263 -13.32 -4.27 6.69
CA GLY A 263 -12.52 -4.38 5.48
C GLY A 263 -11.99 -5.80 5.33
N ALA A 264 -11.59 -6.20 4.12
CA ALA A 264 -10.58 -7.24 4.03
C ALA A 264 -9.50 -6.87 5.05
N PRO A 265 -9.09 -7.79 5.95
CA PRO A 265 -8.12 -7.44 6.97
C PRO A 265 -7.01 -6.68 6.24
N PRO A 266 -6.65 -5.44 6.68
CA PRO A 266 -5.39 -4.91 6.21
C PRO A 266 -4.42 -6.04 6.47
N LEU A 267 -3.63 -6.43 5.47
CA LEU A 267 -2.54 -7.36 5.69
C LEU A 267 -1.88 -6.85 6.97
N GLN A 268 -2.09 -7.59 8.05
CA GLN A 268 -1.70 -7.13 9.36
C GLN A 268 -0.20 -7.31 9.26
N MET A 269 0.54 -6.19 9.12
CA MET A 269 1.99 -6.19 8.94
C MET A 269 2.60 -7.24 9.88
N THR A 270 2.97 -8.38 9.33
CA THR A 270 3.73 -9.37 10.07
C THR A 270 5.18 -8.94 9.99
N LEU A 271 5.49 -7.91 10.79
CA LEU A 271 6.79 -7.54 11.35
C LEU A 271 8.00 -8.04 10.54
N SER A 272 8.40 -7.28 9.52
CA SER A 272 9.79 -7.26 9.09
C SER A 272 10.49 -6.08 9.77
N SER A 273 11.44 -6.38 10.65
CA SER A 273 12.31 -5.41 11.34
C SER A 273 13.59 -5.13 10.53
N ASP A 274 13.48 -5.23 9.21
CA ASP A 274 14.62 -5.51 8.33
C ASP A 274 15.01 -4.31 7.47
N VAL A 275 14.47 -3.15 7.84
CA VAL A 275 14.80 -1.87 7.20
C VAL A 275 15.66 -1.09 8.19
N PHE A 276 16.94 -0.92 7.85
CA PHE A 276 17.89 -0.22 8.71
C PHE A 276 18.18 1.20 8.24
N TRP A 277 18.33 2.10 9.21
CA TRP A 277 18.48 3.55 9.02
C TRP A 277 19.70 4.05 9.77
N LEU A 278 20.52 4.86 9.09
CA LEU A 278 21.63 5.57 9.71
C LEU A 278 21.28 7.03 9.92
N ASN A 279 21.51 7.54 11.12
CA ASN A 279 21.37 8.95 11.45
C ASN A 279 22.67 9.70 11.12
N GLY A 280 22.59 10.98 10.75
CA GLY A 280 23.75 11.84 10.51
C GLY A 280 24.72 12.00 11.70
N ASN A 281 24.32 11.61 12.91
CA ASN A 281 25.21 11.52 14.07
C ASN A 281 25.88 10.14 14.27
N GLY A 282 25.65 9.17 13.37
CA GLY A 282 26.20 7.81 13.40
C GLY A 282 25.34 6.77 14.13
N THR A 283 24.17 7.15 14.68
CA THR A 283 23.28 6.18 15.33
C THR A 283 22.55 5.31 14.31
N LEU A 284 22.48 4.01 14.56
CA LEU A 284 21.76 3.05 13.74
C LEU A 284 20.37 2.75 14.35
N ALA A 285 19.34 2.62 13.52
CA ALA A 285 18.01 2.18 13.93
C ALA A 285 17.45 1.16 12.94
N ALA A 286 16.71 0.16 13.45
CA ALA A 286 15.85 -0.70 12.66
C ALA A 286 14.44 -0.09 12.65
N TRP A 287 13.79 -0.07 11.51
CA TRP A 287 12.39 0.31 11.44
C TRP A 287 11.53 -0.81 12.01
N THR A 288 10.48 -0.40 12.71
CA THR A 288 9.41 -1.30 13.15
C THR A 288 8.08 -0.60 12.89
N PRO A 289 6.94 -1.31 12.87
CA PRO A 289 5.62 -0.70 12.76
C PRO A 289 5.35 0.34 13.85
N SER A 290 6.00 0.20 15.03
CA SER A 290 5.94 1.16 16.14
C SER A 290 6.87 2.38 15.99
N GLY A 291 7.57 2.49 14.86
CA GLY A 291 8.60 3.49 14.59
C GLY A 291 10.03 2.92 14.66
N PRO A 292 11.06 3.76 14.43
CA PRO A 292 12.45 3.32 14.46
C PRO A 292 12.85 2.91 15.89
N GLN A 293 13.42 1.73 16.03
CA GLN A 293 14.07 1.26 17.25
C GLN A 293 15.59 1.35 17.09
N GLN A 294 16.26 1.92 18.09
CA GLN A 294 17.72 1.99 18.10
C GLN A 294 18.34 0.59 18.04
N VAL A 295 19.32 0.40 17.16
CA VAL A 295 20.05 -0.88 17.09
C VAL A 295 20.99 -0.99 18.29
N THR A 296 20.97 -2.16 18.94
CA THR A 296 21.75 -2.44 20.14
C THR A 296 22.61 -3.70 20.03
N PHE A 297 23.75 -3.70 20.72
CA PHE A 297 24.60 -4.87 20.94
C PHE A 297 24.85 -5.01 22.45
N ASP A 298 24.55 -6.18 23.03
CA ASP A 298 24.59 -6.42 24.49
C ASP A 298 23.82 -5.35 25.32
N GLY A 299 22.72 -4.83 24.78
CA GLY A 299 21.87 -3.83 25.43
C GLY A 299 22.42 -2.40 25.42
N ALA A 300 23.53 -2.14 24.72
CA ALA A 300 24.05 -0.80 24.46
C ALA A 300 23.85 -0.41 22.98
N PRO A 301 23.70 0.89 22.65
CA PRO A 301 23.65 1.33 21.26
C PRO A 301 24.84 0.83 20.44
N ALA A 302 24.56 0.17 19.32
CA ALA A 302 25.59 -0.21 18.37
C ALA A 302 25.92 1.03 17.50
N MET A 303 27.14 1.55 17.63
CA MET A 303 27.62 2.71 16.88
C MET A 303 28.99 2.39 16.28
N PRO A 304 29.07 2.03 14.99
CA PRO A 304 30.33 2.04 14.28
C PRO A 304 30.88 3.48 14.28
N ASP A 305 32.20 3.63 14.43
CA ASP A 305 32.81 4.94 14.20
C ASP A 305 32.78 5.30 12.70
N ALA A 306 33.15 6.54 12.37
CA ALA A 306 33.09 7.06 11.00
C ALA A 306 34.01 6.34 9.99
N SER A 307 34.84 5.40 10.43
CA SER A 307 35.68 4.60 9.52
C SER A 307 34.93 3.39 8.92
N TRP A 308 33.74 3.07 9.42
CA TRP A 308 32.91 1.96 8.92
C TRP A 308 31.76 2.46 8.06
N ASN A 309 31.50 1.73 6.97
CA ASN A 309 30.38 1.95 6.08
C ASN A 309 29.62 0.64 5.89
N VAL A 310 28.29 0.71 5.75
CA VAL A 310 27.52 -0.46 5.31
C VAL A 310 27.91 -0.75 3.87
N ALA A 311 28.38 -1.96 3.64
CA ALA A 311 28.81 -2.47 2.35
C ALA A 311 27.68 -3.25 1.67
N GLY A 312 26.76 -3.81 2.45
CA GLY A 312 25.48 -4.32 1.97
C GLY A 312 24.68 -5.04 3.04
N ILE A 313 23.55 -5.59 2.65
CA ILE A 313 22.55 -6.23 3.52
C ILE A 313 22.15 -7.55 2.87
N GLY A 314 22.02 -8.61 3.65
CA GLY A 314 21.58 -9.93 3.17
C GLY A 314 21.62 -10.96 4.29
N ASP A 315 20.85 -12.03 4.17
CA ASP A 315 20.89 -13.15 5.11
C ASP A 315 22.12 -14.03 4.81
N PHE A 316 23.29 -13.65 5.32
CA PHE A 316 24.54 -14.39 5.05
C PHE A 316 24.55 -15.74 5.77
N ASN A 317 23.75 -15.92 6.82
CA ASN A 317 23.80 -17.06 7.72
C ASN A 317 22.64 -18.07 7.55
N GLY A 318 21.57 -17.69 6.86
CA GLY A 318 20.41 -18.52 6.50
C GLY A 318 19.37 -18.64 7.60
N ASP A 319 19.27 -17.67 8.51
CA ASP A 319 18.30 -17.68 9.62
C ASP A 319 16.98 -16.96 9.29
N GLY A 320 16.88 -16.40 8.07
CA GLY A 320 15.73 -15.66 7.58
C GLY A 320 15.68 -14.20 8.02
N SER A 321 16.71 -13.70 8.72
CA SER A 321 16.87 -12.29 9.08
C SER A 321 18.05 -11.69 8.29
N PRO A 322 17.94 -10.45 7.77
CA PRO A 322 19.04 -9.85 7.05
C PRO A 322 20.13 -9.35 8.00
N ASP A 323 21.35 -9.71 7.68
CA ASP A 323 22.56 -9.28 8.36
C ASP A 323 23.10 -7.97 7.75
N LEU A 324 23.93 -7.25 8.51
CA LEU A 324 24.60 -6.04 8.04
C LEU A 324 26.09 -6.31 7.78
N LEU A 325 26.50 -6.23 6.50
CA LEU A 325 27.90 -6.29 6.11
C LEU A 325 28.52 -4.90 6.22
N TRP A 326 29.53 -4.76 7.07
CA TRP A 326 30.29 -3.53 7.27
C TRP A 326 31.65 -3.62 6.58
N ARG A 327 32.07 -2.53 5.94
CA ARG A 327 33.42 -2.34 5.41
C ARG A 327 34.09 -1.14 6.05
N ASN A 328 35.25 -1.38 6.65
CA ASN A 328 36.09 -0.32 7.18
C ASN A 328 36.89 0.36 6.05
N ALA A 329 37.28 1.61 6.26
CA ALA A 329 38.14 2.37 5.35
C ALA A 329 39.50 1.69 5.05
N ASN A 330 39.98 0.83 5.94
CA ASN A 330 41.19 0.02 5.73
C ASN A 330 40.94 -1.27 4.91
N GLY A 331 39.68 -1.57 4.57
CA GLY A 331 39.26 -2.74 3.79
C GLY A 331 38.72 -3.91 4.61
N THR A 332 38.86 -3.91 5.94
CA THR A 332 38.32 -4.97 6.82
C THR A 332 36.81 -5.08 6.64
N LEU A 333 36.32 -6.32 6.57
CA LEU A 333 34.90 -6.63 6.49
C LEU A 333 34.42 -7.29 7.78
N VAL A 334 33.25 -6.90 8.26
CA VAL A 334 32.60 -7.46 9.44
C VAL A 334 31.15 -7.74 9.12
N ASP A 335 30.68 -8.92 9.49
CA ASP A 335 29.28 -9.31 9.49
C ASP A 335 28.65 -9.05 10.85
N TRP A 336 27.52 -8.36 10.87
CA TRP A 336 26.64 -8.24 12.02
C TRP A 336 25.39 -9.07 11.78
N THR A 337 25.31 -10.21 12.46
CA THR A 337 24.08 -11.02 12.41
C THR A 337 22.96 -10.32 13.18
N MET A 338 21.79 -10.13 12.57
CA MET A 338 20.73 -9.31 13.16
C MET A 338 19.51 -10.14 13.59
N ASN A 339 18.79 -9.65 14.59
CA ASN A 339 17.43 -10.05 14.89
C ASN A 339 16.63 -8.77 15.20
N GLY A 340 16.07 -8.18 14.15
CA GLY A 340 15.49 -6.84 14.18
C GLY A 340 16.45 -5.77 14.70
N SER A 341 16.09 -5.09 15.79
CA SER A 341 16.93 -4.03 16.37
C SER A 341 18.10 -4.55 17.22
N GLN A 342 18.34 -5.87 17.27
CA GLN A 342 19.42 -6.46 18.06
C GLN A 342 20.52 -7.03 17.16
N VAL A 343 21.76 -6.61 17.42
CA VAL A 343 22.95 -7.27 16.89
C VAL A 343 23.19 -8.53 17.73
N MET A 344 23.12 -9.70 17.10
CA MET A 344 23.31 -10.99 17.75
C MET A 344 24.79 -11.39 17.83
N SER A 345 25.57 -11.02 16.82
CA SER A 345 27.01 -11.23 16.78
C SER A 345 27.70 -10.23 15.87
N SER A 346 28.99 -10.02 16.07
CA SER A 346 29.85 -9.21 15.20
C SER A 346 31.14 -10.00 14.95
N GLN A 347 31.39 -10.38 13.69
CA GLN A 347 32.50 -11.25 13.31
C GLN A 347 33.21 -10.72 12.06
N ASP A 348 34.54 -10.80 12.03
CA ASP A 348 35.30 -10.52 10.81
C ASP A 348 34.91 -11.51 9.71
N ILE A 349 34.77 -11.04 8.47
CA ILE A 349 34.67 -11.94 7.32
C ILE A 349 36.01 -12.65 7.15
N THR A 350 35.96 -13.99 7.09
CA THR A 350 37.17 -14.81 7.00
C THR A 350 37.12 -15.79 5.84
N LEU A 351 38.26 -16.09 5.24
CA LEU A 351 38.45 -17.16 4.26
C LEU A 351 39.51 -18.12 4.83
N GLN A 352 39.16 -19.39 4.95
CA GLN A 352 40.04 -20.40 5.57
C GLN A 352 40.54 -19.97 6.97
N GLY A 353 39.65 -19.34 7.76
CA GLY A 353 39.93 -18.88 9.12
C GLY A 353 40.81 -17.63 9.23
N HIS A 354 41.11 -16.95 8.12
CA HIS A 354 41.89 -15.71 8.12
C HIS A 354 41.01 -14.55 7.66
N ALA A 355 41.06 -13.42 8.38
CA ALA A 355 40.31 -12.23 8.00
C ALA A 355 40.70 -11.76 6.59
N VAL A 356 39.70 -11.45 5.77
CA VAL A 356 39.89 -10.94 4.41
C VAL A 356 39.60 -9.43 4.36
N SER A 357 40.36 -8.74 3.53
CA SER A 357 40.25 -7.29 3.37
C SER A 357 40.50 -6.90 1.92
N PRO A 358 39.49 -7.03 1.04
CA PRO A 358 39.60 -6.58 -0.35
C PRO A 358 40.03 -5.12 -0.41
N ASP A 359 40.99 -4.82 -1.27
CA ASP A 359 41.47 -3.45 -1.44
C ASP A 359 40.44 -2.56 -2.17
N ALA A 360 40.73 -1.26 -2.25
CA ALA A 360 39.83 -0.27 -2.83
C ALA A 360 39.59 -0.42 -4.35
N THR A 361 40.31 -1.30 -5.04
CA THR A 361 40.05 -1.61 -6.45
C THR A 361 38.86 -2.55 -6.64
N TRP A 362 38.36 -3.14 -5.56
CA TRP A 362 37.18 -4.00 -5.55
C TRP A 362 36.00 -3.31 -4.86
N SER A 363 34.84 -3.37 -5.52
CA SER A 363 33.55 -2.93 -5.01
C SER A 363 32.56 -4.09 -5.00
N ILE A 364 31.65 -4.11 -4.04
CA ILE A 364 30.49 -5.00 -4.09
C ILE A 364 29.58 -4.52 -5.22
N ALA A 365 29.23 -5.43 -6.11
CA ALA A 365 28.36 -5.19 -7.24
C ALA A 365 26.95 -5.77 -7.04
N GLY A 366 26.80 -6.71 -6.10
CA GLY A 366 25.51 -7.26 -5.72
C GLY A 366 25.63 -8.22 -4.54
N ILE A 367 24.51 -8.46 -3.87
CA ILE A 367 24.32 -9.49 -2.85
C ILE A 367 23.17 -10.35 -3.34
N GLY A 368 23.36 -11.66 -3.37
CA GLY A 368 22.47 -12.62 -4.05
C GLY A 368 22.71 -14.03 -3.53
N ASP A 369 21.72 -14.91 -3.38
CA ASP A 369 21.96 -16.34 -3.21
C ASP A 369 22.29 -16.95 -4.59
N PHE A 370 23.51 -16.70 -5.07
CA PHE A 370 23.90 -17.11 -6.42
C PHE A 370 23.97 -18.63 -6.56
N ASN A 371 24.12 -19.37 -5.45
CA ASN A 371 24.35 -20.81 -5.43
C ASN A 371 23.13 -21.67 -5.00
N GLY A 372 22.12 -21.05 -4.39
CA GLY A 372 20.85 -21.66 -4.02
C GLY A 372 20.89 -22.44 -2.70
N ASP A 373 21.77 -22.06 -1.77
CA ASP A 373 21.89 -22.71 -0.46
C ASP A 373 21.11 -22.00 0.67
N GLY A 374 20.31 -21.00 0.31
CA GLY A 374 19.50 -20.19 1.20
C GLY A 374 20.28 -19.11 1.95
N LYS A 375 21.51 -18.80 1.52
CA LYS A 375 22.33 -17.72 2.10
C LYS A 375 22.72 -16.73 1.02
N SER A 376 22.75 -15.46 1.41
CA SER A 376 23.26 -14.40 0.56
C SER A 376 24.76 -14.55 0.33
N ASP A 377 25.19 -14.49 -0.91
CA ASP A 377 26.58 -14.45 -1.36
C ASP A 377 26.99 -13.01 -1.72
N ILE A 378 28.28 -12.76 -1.94
CA ILE A 378 28.81 -11.42 -2.30
C ILE A 378 29.42 -11.44 -3.70
N LEU A 379 28.83 -10.69 -4.63
CA LEU A 379 29.41 -10.43 -5.94
C LEU A 379 30.36 -9.24 -5.88
N TRP A 380 31.63 -9.48 -6.13
CA TRP A 380 32.66 -8.46 -6.23
C TRP A 380 32.95 -8.09 -7.69
N ARG A 381 33.13 -6.80 -7.95
CA ARG A 381 33.63 -6.26 -9.21
C ARG A 381 34.92 -5.47 -9.02
N GLY A 382 35.94 -5.85 -9.77
CA GLY A 382 37.21 -5.14 -9.84
C GLY A 382 37.15 -3.96 -10.80
N SER A 383 38.00 -2.96 -10.58
CA SER A 383 38.11 -1.78 -11.47
C SER A 383 38.51 -2.12 -12.91
N ASN A 384 39.04 -3.31 -13.15
CA ASN A 384 39.34 -3.87 -14.47
C ASN A 384 38.16 -4.62 -15.11
N GLY A 385 37.01 -4.71 -14.45
CA GLY A 385 35.83 -5.44 -14.89
C GLY A 385 35.75 -6.89 -14.44
N ALA A 386 36.79 -7.44 -13.78
CA ALA A 386 36.76 -8.81 -13.27
C ALA A 386 35.66 -9.00 -12.23
N LEU A 387 35.02 -10.16 -12.23
CA LEU A 387 33.95 -10.51 -11.31
C LEU A 387 34.33 -11.75 -10.50
N ILE A 388 34.10 -11.68 -9.19
CA ILE A 388 34.33 -12.78 -8.25
C ILE A 388 33.06 -12.98 -7.42
N ASP A 389 32.63 -14.22 -7.32
CA ASP A 389 31.59 -14.66 -6.39
C ASP A 389 32.25 -15.17 -5.11
N TRP A 390 31.84 -14.61 -3.98
CA TRP A 390 32.13 -15.12 -2.64
C TRP A 390 30.90 -15.83 -2.11
N THR A 391 30.92 -17.16 -2.13
CA THR A 391 29.85 -17.91 -1.48
C THR A 391 30.02 -17.86 0.03
N MET A 392 28.95 -17.59 0.76
CA MET A 392 29.02 -17.25 2.20
C MET A 392 28.39 -18.33 3.08
N ASN A 393 28.75 -18.31 4.36
CA ASN A 393 28.12 -19.09 5.43
C ASN A 393 28.30 -18.34 6.75
N GLY A 394 27.44 -17.35 6.98
CA GLY A 394 27.64 -16.24 7.91
C GLY A 394 28.93 -15.50 7.57
N SER A 395 29.69 -15.12 8.59
CA SER A 395 31.04 -14.51 8.46
C SER A 395 32.14 -15.35 7.77
N GLN A 396 31.85 -16.54 7.24
CA GLN A 396 32.83 -17.38 6.54
C GLN A 396 32.62 -17.34 5.01
N VAL A 397 33.67 -17.01 4.26
CA VAL A 397 33.73 -17.21 2.81
C VAL A 397 33.99 -18.69 2.55
N SER A 398 32.98 -19.40 2.06
CA SER A 398 33.03 -20.81 1.69
C SER A 398 33.87 -21.04 0.43
N ALA A 399 33.70 -20.19 -0.58
CA ALA A 399 34.52 -20.18 -1.78
C ALA A 399 34.67 -18.75 -2.34
N SER A 400 35.79 -18.50 -3.03
CA SER A 400 36.04 -17.27 -3.78
C SER A 400 36.42 -17.66 -5.20
N GLN A 401 35.53 -17.45 -6.17
CA GLN A 401 35.70 -17.95 -7.53
C GLN A 401 35.41 -16.86 -8.57
N ASP A 402 36.23 -16.80 -9.63
CA ASP A 402 35.94 -15.95 -10.78
C ASP A 402 34.63 -16.38 -11.44
N LEU A 403 33.83 -15.41 -11.91
CA LEU A 403 32.66 -15.72 -12.72
C LEU A 403 33.10 -16.21 -14.09
N THR A 404 32.51 -17.33 -14.54
CA THR A 404 32.82 -17.90 -15.86
C THR A 404 31.57 -18.23 -16.66
N LEU A 405 31.63 -18.00 -17.97
CA LEU A 405 30.67 -18.48 -18.95
C LEU A 405 31.35 -19.57 -19.79
N GLN A 406 30.79 -20.79 -19.78
CA GLN A 406 31.37 -21.95 -20.47
C GLN A 406 32.85 -22.21 -20.08
N GLY A 407 33.18 -22.00 -18.79
CA GLY A 407 34.52 -22.18 -18.24
C GLY A 407 35.53 -21.08 -18.59
N THR A 408 35.11 -20.00 -19.26
CA THR A 408 35.95 -18.84 -19.54
C THR A 408 35.57 -17.69 -18.63
N GLN A 409 36.55 -17.09 -17.95
CA GLN A 409 36.33 -15.91 -17.12
C GLN A 409 35.74 -14.76 -17.94
N VAL A 410 34.72 -14.10 -17.38
CA VAL A 410 34.09 -12.92 -17.98
C VAL A 410 34.54 -11.64 -17.27
N SER A 411 34.55 -10.54 -18.02
CA SER A 411 34.92 -9.22 -17.51
C SER A 411 34.19 -8.14 -18.29
N PRO A 412 32.91 -7.84 -17.98
CA PRO A 412 32.18 -6.75 -18.61
C PRO A 412 32.92 -5.43 -18.48
N ASP A 413 33.03 -4.69 -19.58
CA ASP A 413 33.70 -3.40 -19.58
C ASP A 413 32.89 -2.33 -18.83
N SER A 414 33.44 -1.12 -18.73
CA SER A 414 32.87 -0.03 -17.93
C SER A 414 31.53 0.52 -18.44
N SER A 415 31.09 0.20 -19.66
CA SER A 415 29.76 0.61 -20.15
C SER A 415 28.64 -0.15 -19.46
N TRP A 416 28.95 -1.36 -18.98
CA TRP A 416 28.02 -2.23 -18.28
C TRP A 416 28.00 -1.97 -16.77
N SER A 417 26.79 -1.98 -16.22
CA SER A 417 26.48 -1.85 -14.80
C SER A 417 25.51 -2.95 -14.37
N VAL A 418 25.67 -3.45 -13.14
CA VAL A 418 24.66 -4.31 -12.52
C VAL A 418 23.47 -3.42 -12.20
N ALA A 419 22.33 -3.75 -12.79
CA ALA A 419 21.06 -3.04 -12.60
C ALA A 419 20.18 -3.69 -11.54
N GLY A 420 20.40 -4.97 -11.26
CA GLY A 420 19.72 -5.69 -10.18
C GLY A 420 20.25 -7.11 -10.04
N VAL A 421 19.95 -7.70 -8.89
CA VAL A 421 20.19 -9.11 -8.56
C VAL A 421 18.86 -9.68 -8.10
N GLY A 422 18.50 -10.89 -8.53
CA GLY A 422 17.21 -11.51 -8.22
C GLY A 422 16.99 -12.79 -9.03
N ASP A 423 16.16 -13.71 -8.55
CA ASP A 423 15.85 -14.98 -9.25
C ASP A 423 14.85 -14.74 -10.39
N PHE A 424 15.32 -14.28 -11.55
CA PHE A 424 14.43 -13.92 -12.66
C PHE A 424 13.79 -15.15 -13.33
N ASP A 425 14.44 -16.32 -13.26
CA ASP A 425 13.98 -17.56 -13.91
C ASP A 425 13.26 -18.56 -12.98
N GLY A 426 13.30 -18.35 -11.66
CA GLY A 426 12.56 -19.11 -10.65
C GLY A 426 13.25 -20.42 -10.29
N ASN A 427 14.57 -20.51 -10.45
CA ASN A 427 15.35 -21.71 -10.17
C ASN A 427 15.85 -21.81 -8.72
N GLY A 428 15.53 -20.81 -7.89
CA GLY A 428 15.96 -20.67 -6.50
C GLY A 428 17.36 -20.10 -6.35
N LYS A 429 17.90 -19.40 -7.37
CA LYS A 429 19.20 -18.74 -7.32
C LYS A 429 19.07 -17.33 -7.85
N SER A 430 19.78 -16.40 -7.24
CA SER A 430 19.85 -15.04 -7.75
C SER A 430 20.60 -14.99 -9.07
N ASP A 431 20.01 -14.36 -10.06
CA ASP A 431 20.60 -14.02 -11.35
C ASP A 431 21.18 -12.59 -11.32
N ILE A 432 21.88 -12.19 -12.39
CA ILE A 432 22.44 -10.82 -12.51
C ILE A 432 21.84 -10.12 -13.73
N LEU A 433 21.08 -9.06 -13.48
CA LEU A 433 20.59 -8.16 -14.51
C LEU A 433 21.63 -7.07 -14.80
N TRP A 434 22.14 -7.05 -16.03
CA TRP A 434 23.07 -6.05 -16.53
C TRP A 434 22.36 -5.00 -17.38
N ARG A 435 22.79 -3.75 -17.25
CA ARG A 435 22.39 -2.65 -18.14
C ARG A 435 23.62 -1.98 -18.75
N ASP A 436 23.63 -1.85 -20.07
CA ASP A 436 24.64 -1.10 -20.82
C ASP A 436 24.29 0.40 -20.85
N ALA A 437 25.29 1.23 -21.15
CA ALA A 437 25.14 2.68 -21.30
C ALA A 437 24.17 3.08 -22.43
N ASP A 438 23.92 2.20 -23.40
CA ASP A 438 22.94 2.41 -24.47
C ASP A 438 21.51 1.99 -24.10
N GLY A 439 21.32 1.41 -22.90
CA GLY A 439 20.05 0.95 -22.37
C GLY A 439 19.76 -0.54 -22.59
N THR A 440 20.61 -1.27 -23.30
CA THR A 440 20.49 -2.72 -23.47
C THR A 440 20.49 -3.43 -22.12
N LEU A 441 19.61 -4.42 -21.97
CA LEU A 441 19.49 -5.26 -20.77
C LEU A 441 19.87 -6.70 -21.09
N ILE A 442 20.71 -7.29 -20.25
CA ILE A 442 21.09 -8.70 -20.34
C ILE A 442 20.86 -9.35 -18.98
N ASP A 443 20.18 -10.48 -19.00
CA ASP A 443 20.03 -11.37 -17.84
C ASP A 443 21.08 -12.48 -17.89
N TRP A 444 21.81 -12.65 -16.79
CA TRP A 444 22.75 -13.74 -16.57
C TRP A 444 22.19 -14.70 -15.53
N SER A 445 21.75 -15.87 -15.99
CA SER A 445 21.27 -16.92 -15.08
C SER A 445 22.44 -17.61 -14.39
N MET A 446 22.44 -17.68 -13.06
CA MET A 446 23.61 -18.07 -12.26
C MET A 446 23.51 -19.47 -11.63
N ASN A 447 24.66 -20.03 -11.25
CA ASN A 447 24.80 -21.20 -10.39
C ASN A 447 26.17 -21.15 -9.67
N GLY A 448 26.20 -20.43 -8.55
CA GLY A 448 27.43 -19.91 -7.94
C GLY A 448 28.17 -19.03 -8.95
N SER A 449 29.49 -19.23 -9.08
CA SER A 449 30.30 -18.48 -10.05
C SER A 449 30.10 -18.87 -11.52
N GLN A 450 29.21 -19.82 -11.83
CA GLN A 450 28.96 -20.24 -13.22
C GLN A 450 27.78 -19.47 -13.81
N ILE A 451 28.03 -18.75 -14.91
CA ILE A 451 26.98 -18.16 -15.74
C ILE A 451 26.45 -19.29 -16.65
N THR A 452 25.22 -19.72 -16.39
CA THR A 452 24.59 -20.83 -17.11
C THR A 452 23.91 -20.36 -18.40
N SER A 453 23.44 -19.11 -18.42
CA SER A 453 22.83 -18.45 -19.57
C SER A 453 23.17 -16.96 -19.57
N SER A 454 23.27 -16.36 -20.75
CA SER A 454 23.44 -14.91 -20.93
C SER A 454 22.57 -14.49 -22.11
N GLN A 455 21.42 -13.88 -21.82
CA GLN A 455 20.43 -13.54 -22.84
C GLN A 455 19.98 -12.09 -22.72
N GLU A 456 19.73 -11.46 -23.85
CA GLU A 456 19.12 -10.14 -23.88
C GLU A 456 17.68 -10.21 -23.32
N VAL A 457 17.28 -9.17 -22.59
CA VAL A 457 15.91 -9.06 -22.08
C VAL A 457 14.97 -8.65 -23.21
N THR A 458 13.93 -9.44 -23.45
CA THR A 458 13.01 -9.23 -24.58
C THR A 458 11.54 -9.29 -24.20
N LEU A 459 10.73 -8.51 -24.91
CA LEU A 459 9.27 -8.69 -24.96
C LEU A 459 8.91 -9.41 -26.26
N GLY A 460 8.55 -10.69 -26.15
CA GLY A 460 8.30 -11.55 -27.31
C GLY A 460 9.58 -11.85 -28.09
N ARG A 461 9.81 -11.18 -29.22
CA ARG A 461 11.04 -11.35 -30.05
C ARG A 461 11.85 -10.06 -30.19
N SER A 462 11.46 -9.01 -29.48
CA SER A 462 12.07 -7.69 -29.59
C SER A 462 12.84 -7.39 -28.31
N ALA A 463 14.07 -6.91 -28.46
CA ALA A 463 14.83 -6.30 -27.38
C ALA A 463 13.98 -5.26 -26.64
N ALA A 464 13.99 -5.31 -25.31
CA ALA A 464 13.28 -4.36 -24.47
C ALA A 464 14.31 -3.42 -23.83
N ALA A 465 14.37 -2.20 -24.33
CA ALA A 465 15.21 -1.14 -23.79
C ALA A 465 14.34 0.12 -23.61
N PRO A 466 13.84 0.39 -22.39
CA PRO A 466 13.15 1.63 -22.12
C PRO A 466 14.06 2.81 -22.40
N ASP A 467 13.50 3.90 -22.94
CA ASP A 467 14.29 5.09 -23.22
C ASP A 467 14.87 5.71 -21.93
N SER A 468 15.76 6.68 -22.08
CA SER A 468 16.47 7.31 -20.96
C SER A 468 15.59 8.01 -19.91
N SER A 469 14.29 8.21 -20.18
CA SER A 469 13.35 8.72 -19.18
C SER A 469 12.99 7.68 -18.12
N TRP A 470 13.28 6.41 -18.36
CA TRP A 470 13.00 5.29 -17.46
C TRP A 470 14.26 4.81 -16.73
N SER A 471 14.08 4.52 -15.45
CA SER A 471 15.07 3.99 -14.53
C SER A 471 14.53 2.73 -13.85
N ILE A 472 15.39 1.73 -13.68
CA ILE A 472 15.09 0.59 -12.78
C ILE A 472 15.21 1.13 -11.36
N VAL A 473 14.17 0.92 -10.56
CA VAL A 473 14.09 1.41 -9.19
C VAL A 473 13.83 0.29 -8.18
N GLY A 474 13.70 -0.95 -8.62
CA GLY A 474 13.55 -2.11 -7.75
C GLY A 474 13.57 -3.42 -8.52
N VAL A 475 13.97 -4.47 -7.82
CA VAL A 475 13.86 -5.87 -8.24
C VAL A 475 13.26 -6.63 -7.05
N GLY A 476 12.31 -7.53 -7.33
CA GLY A 476 11.66 -8.36 -6.32
C GLY A 476 10.43 -9.06 -6.88
N ASP A 477 9.97 -10.15 -6.27
CA ASP A 477 8.78 -10.89 -6.71
C ASP A 477 7.50 -10.16 -6.27
N PHE A 478 7.07 -9.14 -7.02
CA PHE A 478 5.89 -8.35 -6.65
C PHE A 478 4.59 -9.17 -6.75
N ASN A 479 4.57 -10.20 -7.60
CA ASN A 479 3.35 -10.94 -7.95
C ASN A 479 3.19 -12.30 -7.22
N GLY A 480 4.26 -12.81 -6.62
CA GLY A 480 4.31 -14.06 -5.84
C GLY A 480 4.39 -15.32 -6.68
N ASP A 481 4.95 -15.26 -7.90
CA ASP A 481 5.10 -16.43 -8.78
C ASP A 481 6.46 -17.14 -8.62
N GLY A 482 7.26 -16.71 -7.65
CA GLY A 482 8.60 -17.21 -7.34
C GLY A 482 9.69 -16.68 -8.27
N LYS A 483 9.40 -15.65 -9.09
CA LYS A 483 10.40 -14.97 -9.93
C LYS A 483 10.49 -13.51 -9.56
N SER A 484 11.71 -12.98 -9.54
CA SER A 484 11.94 -11.56 -9.39
C SER A 484 11.42 -10.80 -10.61
N ASP A 485 10.69 -9.72 -10.37
CA ASP A 485 10.20 -8.78 -11.37
C ASP A 485 11.12 -7.54 -11.44
N ILE A 486 10.93 -6.67 -12.44
CA ILE A 486 11.67 -5.40 -12.57
C ILE A 486 10.72 -4.21 -12.47
N LEU A 487 10.90 -3.39 -11.42
CA LEU A 487 10.15 -2.16 -11.23
C LEU A 487 10.85 -0.98 -11.90
N TRP A 488 10.15 -0.34 -12.82
CA TRP A 488 10.61 0.82 -13.57
C TRP A 488 9.90 2.09 -13.10
N ARG A 489 10.64 3.19 -12.99
CA ARG A 489 10.09 4.54 -12.78
C ARG A 489 10.53 5.49 -13.86
N ASN A 490 9.61 6.29 -14.39
CA ASN A 490 9.96 7.38 -15.31
C ASN A 490 10.13 8.74 -14.63
N THR A 491 10.66 9.71 -15.37
CA THR A 491 10.87 11.09 -14.89
C THR A 491 9.60 11.83 -14.48
N SER A 492 8.43 11.37 -14.94
CA SER A 492 7.11 11.88 -14.54
C SER A 492 6.54 11.18 -13.31
N GLY A 493 7.27 10.23 -12.71
CA GLY A 493 6.85 9.48 -11.53
C GLY A 493 6.03 8.23 -11.79
N ASN A 494 5.74 7.88 -13.05
CA ASN A 494 4.98 6.66 -13.37
C ASN A 494 5.82 5.44 -13.04
N LEU A 495 5.13 4.41 -12.55
CA LEU A 495 5.71 3.10 -12.25
C LEU A 495 5.14 2.03 -13.18
N ILE A 496 6.02 1.17 -13.68
CA ILE A 496 5.65 -0.02 -14.45
C ILE A 496 6.39 -1.22 -13.85
N ASP A 497 5.64 -2.27 -13.59
CA ASP A 497 6.14 -3.57 -13.21
C ASP A 497 6.32 -4.45 -14.45
N TRP A 498 7.52 -5.00 -14.62
CA TRP A 498 7.82 -6.01 -15.63
C TRP A 498 7.91 -7.36 -14.93
N THR A 499 6.87 -8.18 -15.12
CA THR A 499 6.94 -9.55 -14.63
C THR A 499 7.85 -10.37 -15.53
N MET A 500 8.75 -11.15 -14.93
CA MET A 500 9.83 -11.81 -15.66
C MET A 500 9.66 -13.32 -15.73
N ASN A 501 10.35 -13.95 -16.68
CA ASN A 501 10.53 -15.40 -16.78
C ASN A 501 11.89 -15.66 -17.44
N GLY A 502 12.94 -15.56 -16.64
CA GLY A 502 14.33 -15.34 -17.07
C GLY A 502 14.43 -14.04 -17.86
N SER A 503 15.16 -14.07 -18.97
CA SER A 503 15.30 -12.91 -19.87
C SER A 503 14.03 -12.52 -20.66
N GLN A 504 12.87 -13.16 -20.40
CA GLN A 504 11.62 -12.83 -21.08
C GLN A 504 10.72 -11.99 -20.19
N ILE A 505 10.25 -10.85 -20.71
CA ILE A 505 9.18 -10.08 -20.07
C ILE A 505 7.86 -10.82 -20.32
N ALA A 506 7.27 -11.35 -19.25
CA ALA A 506 5.99 -12.03 -19.28
C ALA A 506 4.82 -11.04 -19.41
N ALA A 507 4.87 -9.93 -18.66
CA ALA A 507 3.92 -8.83 -18.78
C ALA A 507 4.56 -7.49 -18.44
N MET A 508 4.00 -6.41 -18.99
CA MET A 508 4.30 -5.04 -18.57
C MET A 508 3.01 -4.44 -18.04
N GLN A 509 2.99 -4.07 -16.77
CA GLN A 509 1.79 -3.63 -16.10
C GLN A 509 2.05 -2.29 -15.41
N GLN A 510 1.17 -1.33 -15.63
CA GLN A 510 1.24 -0.06 -14.91
C GLN A 510 0.92 -0.29 -13.44
N VAL A 511 1.76 0.23 -12.55
CA VAL A 511 1.48 0.16 -11.11
C VAL A 511 0.32 1.08 -10.79
N THR A 512 -0.72 0.53 -10.17
CA THR A 512 -1.93 1.27 -9.81
C THR A 512 -2.35 1.03 -8.38
N MET A 513 -2.93 2.04 -7.76
CA MET A 513 -3.72 1.89 -6.54
C MET A 513 -5.18 2.01 -6.94
N GLN A 514 -5.98 0.97 -6.68
CA GLN A 514 -7.40 0.94 -7.04
C GLN A 514 -7.66 1.29 -8.53
N GLY A 515 -6.82 0.77 -9.44
CA GLY A 515 -6.93 1.01 -10.88
C GLY A 515 -6.43 2.38 -11.37
N THR A 516 -6.05 3.29 -10.47
CA THR A 516 -5.48 4.59 -10.82
C THR A 516 -3.94 4.51 -10.83
N PRO A 517 -3.27 5.03 -11.88
CA PRO A 517 -1.81 5.12 -11.92
C PRO A 517 -1.20 5.69 -10.65
N ALA A 518 -0.33 4.91 -10.02
CA ALA A 518 0.44 5.38 -8.89
C ALA A 518 1.60 6.25 -9.40
N MET A 519 1.57 7.54 -9.08
CA MET A 519 2.56 8.52 -9.54
C MET A 519 3.13 9.32 -8.37
N PRO A 520 4.00 8.72 -7.52
CA PRO A 520 4.70 9.48 -6.51
C PRO A 520 5.53 10.56 -7.19
N ASP A 521 5.41 11.80 -6.70
CA ASP A 521 6.22 12.89 -7.20
C ASP A 521 7.71 12.72 -6.82
N SER A 522 8.56 13.64 -7.28
CA SER A 522 10.00 13.55 -7.05
C SER A 522 10.44 13.69 -5.59
N SER A 523 9.56 14.16 -4.69
CA SER A 523 9.82 14.20 -3.26
C SER A 523 9.87 12.80 -2.65
N TRP A 524 9.21 11.81 -3.27
CA TRP A 524 9.23 10.42 -2.85
C TRP A 524 10.31 9.62 -3.60
N GLN A 525 11.10 8.88 -2.84
CA GLN A 525 12.16 7.97 -3.31
C GLN A 525 11.91 6.57 -2.73
N ILE A 526 12.22 5.52 -3.49
CA ILE A 526 12.18 4.16 -2.95
C ILE A 526 13.34 4.01 -1.96
N ALA A 527 13.01 3.66 -0.73
CA ALA A 527 13.94 3.36 0.33
C ALA A 527 14.34 1.88 0.31
N GLN A 528 13.37 0.98 0.10
CA GLN A 528 13.62 -0.46 0.10
C GLN A 528 12.54 -1.21 -0.68
N ILE A 529 12.91 -2.36 -1.25
CA ILE A 529 12.00 -3.40 -1.75
C ILE A 529 12.20 -4.63 -0.88
N GLY A 530 11.11 -5.32 -0.52
CA GLY A 530 11.16 -6.54 0.27
C GLY A 530 9.78 -6.95 0.77
N ASP A 531 9.61 -8.20 1.18
CA ASP A 531 8.35 -8.71 1.73
C ASP A 531 8.15 -8.25 3.17
N PHE A 532 7.67 -7.02 3.37
CA PHE A 532 7.57 -6.41 4.70
C PHE A 532 6.37 -6.93 5.50
N ASN A 533 5.42 -7.56 4.83
CA ASN A 533 4.21 -8.11 5.44
C ASN A 533 4.19 -9.66 5.51
N ALA A 534 5.24 -10.32 5.04
CA ALA A 534 5.43 -11.77 5.02
C ALA A 534 4.36 -12.54 4.22
N ASN A 535 3.88 -11.96 3.13
CA ASN A 535 2.88 -12.61 2.26
C ASN A 535 3.50 -13.41 1.09
N GLY A 536 4.82 -13.44 0.99
CA GLY A 536 5.58 -14.06 -0.08
C GLY A 536 5.73 -13.18 -1.33
N LYS A 537 5.49 -11.87 -1.22
CA LYS A 537 5.63 -10.91 -2.31
C LYS A 537 6.42 -9.70 -1.85
N ALA A 538 7.23 -9.16 -2.76
CA ALA A 538 7.94 -7.92 -2.51
C ALA A 538 6.96 -6.73 -2.40
N ASP A 539 7.18 -5.87 -1.41
CA ASP A 539 6.50 -4.61 -1.18
C ASP A 539 7.44 -3.42 -1.46
N ILE A 540 6.91 -2.20 -1.45
CA ILE A 540 7.72 -0.98 -1.68
C ILE A 540 7.68 -0.08 -0.45
N LEU A 541 8.84 0.17 0.14
CA LEU A 541 9.01 1.20 1.15
C LEU A 541 9.50 2.49 0.50
N TRP A 542 8.73 3.55 0.68
CA TRP A 542 8.97 4.90 0.21
C TRP A 542 9.48 5.81 1.32
N ARG A 543 10.28 6.79 0.92
CA ARG A 543 10.70 7.91 1.76
C ARG A 543 10.48 9.24 1.05
N ASN A 544 9.84 10.17 1.75
CA ASN A 544 9.70 11.54 1.31
C ASN A 544 10.94 12.38 1.67
N SER A 545 11.19 13.43 0.90
CA SER A 545 12.17 14.49 1.18
C SER A 545 12.01 15.17 2.55
N ASP A 546 10.79 15.22 3.09
CA ASP A 546 10.53 15.70 4.46
C ASP A 546 10.81 14.64 5.53
N GLY A 547 11.12 13.41 5.12
CA GLY A 547 11.43 12.26 5.96
C GLY A 547 10.23 11.42 6.40
N ALA A 548 9.02 11.68 5.89
CA ALA A 548 7.91 10.73 5.99
C ALA A 548 8.26 9.40 5.29
N LEU A 549 7.69 8.30 5.78
CA LEU A 549 7.81 6.98 5.19
C LEU A 549 6.43 6.49 4.77
N ALA A 550 6.35 5.75 3.67
CA ALA A 550 5.14 5.07 3.25
C ALA A 550 5.44 3.67 2.77
N GLU A 551 4.68 2.67 3.20
CA GLU A 551 4.78 1.31 2.68
C GLU A 551 3.62 1.06 1.72
N TRP A 552 3.92 0.49 0.56
CA TRP A 552 2.93 -0.04 -0.39
C TRP A 552 3.02 -1.56 -0.42
N ALA A 553 1.96 -2.21 0.05
CA ALA A 553 1.82 -3.65 -0.05
C ALA A 553 1.43 -4.04 -1.48
N MET A 554 2.18 -4.91 -2.14
CA MET A 554 2.01 -5.17 -3.58
C MET A 554 1.36 -6.53 -3.88
N ASN A 555 0.71 -6.61 -5.04
CA ASN A 555 0.25 -7.84 -5.67
C ASN A 555 0.37 -7.68 -7.19
N GLY A 556 1.56 -7.97 -7.70
CA GLY A 556 2.04 -7.54 -9.01
C GLY A 556 2.00 -6.01 -9.08
N ALA A 557 1.50 -5.48 -10.18
CA ALA A 557 1.35 -4.04 -10.37
C ALA A 557 0.17 -3.41 -9.58
N GLN A 558 -0.45 -4.11 -8.62
CA GLN A 558 -1.53 -3.54 -7.81
C GLN A 558 -1.05 -3.24 -6.40
N ILE A 559 -1.23 -1.99 -5.96
CA ILE A 559 -1.06 -1.59 -4.57
C ILE A 559 -2.32 -2.02 -3.82
N THR A 560 -2.17 -2.95 -2.88
CA THR A 560 -3.26 -3.56 -2.11
C THR A 560 -3.49 -2.89 -0.76
N ALA A 561 -2.46 -2.24 -0.21
CA ALA A 561 -2.56 -1.37 0.96
C ALA A 561 -1.46 -0.30 0.90
N SER A 562 -1.72 0.85 1.52
CA SER A 562 -0.75 1.93 1.70
C SER A 562 -0.83 2.44 3.12
N GLN A 563 0.31 2.55 3.81
CA GLN A 563 0.40 3.13 5.14
C GLN A 563 1.50 4.18 5.19
N THR A 564 1.17 5.38 5.67
CA THR A 564 2.13 6.48 5.85
C THR A 564 2.42 6.67 7.33
N THR A 565 3.68 6.76 7.69
CA THR A 565 4.13 7.05 9.06
C THR A 565 5.22 8.12 9.07
N SER A 566 5.35 8.81 10.20
CA SER A 566 6.47 9.71 10.45
C SER A 566 7.44 9.04 11.43
N LEU A 567 8.74 9.20 11.22
CA LEU A 567 9.74 8.81 12.21
C LEU A 567 9.53 9.66 13.47
N GLN A 568 8.85 9.10 14.49
CA GLN A 568 8.50 9.85 15.70
C GLN A 568 9.74 10.48 16.38
N GLY A 569 9.63 11.75 16.79
CA GLY A 569 10.53 12.36 17.78
C GLY A 569 11.86 12.95 17.29
N THR A 570 12.13 13.06 15.99
CA THR A 570 13.33 13.75 15.47
C THR A 570 13.02 14.53 14.18
N SER A 571 13.85 15.49 13.80
CA SER A 571 13.80 16.05 12.44
C SER A 571 14.15 14.92 11.45
N SER A 572 13.13 14.32 10.85
CA SER A 572 13.11 13.12 10.01
C SER A 572 14.04 13.15 8.78
N THR A 573 14.61 14.30 8.47
CA THR A 573 15.58 14.48 7.38
C THR A 573 16.98 13.96 7.71
N ASN A 574 17.33 13.77 8.99
CA ASN A 574 18.68 13.33 9.40
C ASN A 574 18.93 11.83 9.29
N TRP A 575 17.93 11.02 8.92
CA TRP A 575 18.06 9.58 8.73
C TRP A 575 18.22 9.24 7.26
N SER A 576 18.96 8.19 6.93
CA SER A 576 19.08 7.64 5.57
C SER A 576 18.92 6.12 5.61
N PRO A 577 18.19 5.50 4.66
CA PRO A 577 18.12 4.05 4.58
C PRO A 577 19.49 3.49 4.23
N LEU A 578 19.80 2.28 4.71
CA LEU A 578 21.10 1.64 4.52
C LEU A 578 21.20 0.85 3.20
N ALA A 579 20.10 0.34 2.67
CA ALA A 579 20.09 -0.35 1.39
C ALA A 579 19.97 0.63 0.22
N LYS A 580 20.60 0.29 -0.91
CA LYS A 580 20.29 0.92 -2.21
C LYS A 580 19.21 0.12 -2.93
N PRO A 581 18.49 0.72 -3.89
CA PRO A 581 17.39 0.06 -4.62
C PRO A 581 17.76 -1.23 -5.40
N THR A 582 19.04 -1.61 -5.43
CA THR A 582 19.61 -2.68 -6.26
C THR A 582 20.04 -3.92 -5.47
N ASP A 583 19.92 -3.89 -4.14
CA ASP A 583 20.56 -4.87 -3.23
C ASP A 583 19.56 -5.89 -2.63
N PHE A 584 18.51 -6.30 -3.34
CA PHE A 584 17.38 -7.04 -2.75
C PHE A 584 17.28 -8.50 -3.24
N ILE A 585 17.05 -9.42 -2.29
CA ILE A 585 16.71 -10.84 -2.49
C ILE A 585 15.51 -11.15 -1.63
#